data_AF-A0A7C8EGX8-F1
#
_entry.id   AF-A0A7C8EGX8-F1
#
_cell.length_a   1.000
_cell.length_b   1.000
_cell.length_c   1.000
_cell.angle_alpha   90.00
_cell.angle_beta   90.00
_cell.angle_gamma   90.00
#
_symmetry.space_group_name_H-M   'P 1'
#
loop_
_entity.id
_entity.type
_entity.pdbx_description
1 polymer ?
#
loop_
_entity_poly.entity_id
_entity_poly.type
_entity_poly.pdbx_seq_one_letter_code
_entity_poly.pdbx_strand_id
1 'polypeptide(L)' 'GMYDHLKDVLLKIGFINPQNPEHWIGNIRRLLSRVPLRAREVRIIRGVCRQIDWYTSQMEKREKDKKKEG' A
#
# COMPACT_ATOMS: atom_id res chain seq x y z
N GLY A 1 2.54 -11.43 -1.48
CA GLY A 1 1.10 -11.74 -1.39
C GLY A 1 0.26 -10.47 -1.34
N MET A 2 -1.09 -10.56 -1.22
CA MET A 2 -1.95 -9.36 -1.10
C MET A 2 -1.58 -8.50 0.11
N TYR A 3 -1.38 -9.14 1.27
CA TYR A 3 -1.01 -8.44 2.50
C TYR A 3 0.38 -7.78 2.43
N ASP A 4 1.34 -8.41 1.76
CA ASP A 4 2.67 -7.81 1.56
C ASP A 4 2.58 -6.56 0.70
N HIS A 5 1.86 -6.63 -0.42
CA HIS A 5 1.64 -5.46 -1.28
C HIS A 5 0.96 -4.34 -0.49
N LEU A 6 -0.07 -4.66 0.29
CA LEU A 6 -0.73 -3.69 1.15
C LEU A 6 0.22 -3.08 2.19
N LYS A 7 1.12 -3.87 2.79
CA LYS A 7 2.16 -3.37 3.70
C LYS A 7 3.05 -2.34 3.02
N ASP A 8 3.54 -2.69 1.83
CA ASP A 8 4.49 -1.87 1.09
C ASP A 8 3.89 -0.51 0.73
N VAL A 9 2.66 -0.48 0.19
CA VAL A 9 2.01 0.81 -0.13
C VAL A 9 1.66 1.62 1.11
N LEU A 10 1.20 0.99 2.19
CA LEU A 10 0.86 1.71 3.42
C LEU A 10 2.10 2.30 4.10
N LEU A 11 3.26 1.63 4.03
CA LEU A 11 4.53 2.19 4.45
C LEU A 11 4.96 3.34 3.53
N LYS A 12 4.86 3.14 2.21
CA LYS A 12 5.28 4.12 1.20
C LYS A 12 4.56 5.46 1.35
N ILE A 13 3.27 5.44 1.68
CA ILE A 13 2.48 6.66 1.89
C ILE A 13 2.54 7.18 3.33
N GLY A 14 3.29 6.54 4.22
CA GLY A 14 3.43 6.95 5.62
C GLY A 14 2.18 6.69 6.49
N PHE A 15 1.28 5.78 6.08
CA PHE A 15 0.07 5.47 6.86
C PHE A 15 0.37 4.61 8.09
N ILE A 16 1.34 3.68 8.00
CA ILE A 16 1.72 2.82 9.13
C ILE A 16 3.12 3.11 9.63
N ASN A 17 3.30 2.95 10.95
CA ASN A 17 4.59 3.16 11.61
C ASN A 17 5.62 2.08 11.17
N PRO A 18 6.76 2.46 10.58
CA PRO A 18 7.79 1.52 10.14
C PRO A 18 8.50 0.79 11.28
N GLN A 19 8.36 1.22 12.53
CA GLN A 19 8.92 0.52 13.69
C GLN A 19 8.17 -0.78 14.03
N ASN A 20 6.90 -0.91 13.62
CA ASN A 20 6.12 -2.13 13.88
C ASN A 20 5.06 -2.40 12.79
N PRO A 21 5.47 -2.62 11.53
CA PRO A 21 4.54 -2.80 10.42
C PRO A 21 3.79 -4.13 10.50
N GLU A 22 4.39 -5.16 11.10
CA GLU A 22 3.77 -6.47 11.28
C GLU A 22 2.53 -6.39 12.20
N HIS A 23 2.55 -5.54 13.23
CA HIS A 23 1.37 -5.32 14.07
C HIS A 23 0.20 -4.74 13.28
N TRP A 24 0.46 -3.78 12.40
CA TRP A 24 -0.56 -3.19 11.52
C TRP A 24 -1.14 -4.22 10.55
N ILE A 25 -0.28 -5.02 9.91
CA ILE A 25 -0.74 -6.09 9.02
C ILE A 25 -1.52 -7.17 9.79
N GLY A 26 -1.14 -7.46 11.03
CA GLY A 26 -1.90 -8.32 11.93
C GLY A 26 -3.33 -7.81 12.18
N ASN A 27 -3.47 -6.50 12.44
CA ASN A 27 -4.78 -5.85 12.61
C ASN A 27 -5.62 -5.89 11.33
N ILE A 28 -5.02 -5.57 10.19
CA ILE A 28 -5.71 -5.62 8.89
C ILE A 28 -6.14 -7.05 8.54
N ARG A 29 -5.26 -8.03 8.75
CA ARG A 29 -5.59 -9.44 8.53
C ARG A 29 -6.77 -9.87 9.39
N ARG A 30 -6.79 -9.51 10.68
CA ARG A 30 -7.92 -9.78 11.58
C ARG A 30 -9.22 -9.12 11.13
N LEU A 31 -9.14 -7.89 10.62
CA LEU A 31 -10.31 -7.17 10.09
C LEU A 31 -10.87 -7.86 8.84
N LEU A 32 -10.00 -8.17 7.87
CA LEU A 32 -10.40 -8.77 6.61
C LEU A 32 -10.80 -10.25 6.74
N SER A 33 -10.28 -10.96 7.75
CA SER A 33 -10.63 -12.36 8.02
C SER A 33 -11.93 -12.54 8.80
N ARG A 34 -12.65 -11.47 9.14
CA ARG A 34 -13.97 -11.57 9.78
C ARG A 34 -14.99 -12.32 8.91
N VAL A 35 -14.77 -12.31 7.59
CA VAL A 35 -15.50 -13.11 6.60
C VAL A 35 -14.50 -13.75 5.62
N PRO A 36 -14.82 -14.89 5.00
CA PRO A 36 -13.96 -15.48 3.98
C PRO A 36 -13.81 -14.54 2.77
N LEU A 37 -12.61 -13.98 2.61
CA LEU A 37 -12.25 -13.18 1.44
C LEU A 37 -12.34 -14.01 0.17
N ARG A 38 -13.19 -13.58 -0.76
CA ARG A 38 -13.32 -14.13 -2.10
C ARG A 38 -12.23 -13.58 -3.01
N ALA A 39 -11.91 -14.33 -4.05
CA ALA A 39 -10.93 -13.92 -5.07
C ALA A 39 -11.25 -12.56 -5.73
N ARG A 40 -12.52 -12.15 -5.77
CA ARG A 40 -12.93 -10.82 -6.28
C ARG A 40 -12.48 -9.70 -5.34
N GLU A 41 -12.66 -9.84 -4.04
CA GLU A 41 -12.28 -8.82 -3.05
C GLU A 41 -10.76 -8.66 -2.99
N VAL A 42 -10.02 -9.77 -3.04
CA VAL A 42 -8.55 -9.76 -3.16
C VAL A 42 -8.10 -8.98 -4.40
N ARG A 43 -8.76 -9.18 -5.54
CA ARG A 43 -8.45 -8.42 -6.77
C ARG A 43 -8.72 -6.93 -6.63
N ILE A 44 -9.81 -6.54 -5.97
CA ILE A 44 -10.12 -5.12 -5.70
C ILE A 44 -9.03 -4.50 -4.82
N ILE A 45 -8.67 -5.15 -3.71
CA ILE A 45 -7.63 -4.66 -2.79
C ILE A 45 -6.29 -4.48 -3.53
N ARG A 46 -5.90 -5.46 -4.35
CA ARG A 46 -4.68 -5.34 -5.18
C ARG A 46 -4.78 -4.23 -6.22
N GLY A 47 -5.96 -3.98 -6.77
CA GLY A 47 -6.22 -2.84 -7.66
C GLY A 47 -6.00 -1.49 -6.97
N VAL A 48 -6.48 -1.35 -5.74
CA VAL A 48 -6.25 -0.14 -4.92
C VAL A 48 -4.75 0.04 -4.65
N CYS A 49 -4.05 -1.02 -4.21
CA CYS A 49 -2.61 -0.95 -3.96
C CYS A 49 -1.84 -0.50 -5.22
N ARG A 50 -2.18 -1.05 -6.39
CA ARG A 50 -1.57 -0.65 -7.67
C ARG A 50 -1.81 0.82 -8.00
N GLN A 51 -2.99 1.36 -7.71
CA GLN A 51 -3.26 2.79 -7.97
C GLN A 51 -2.48 3.71 -7.03
N ILE A 52 -2.31 3.31 -5.77
CA ILE A 52 -1.47 4.05 -4.83
C ILE A 52 0.00 4.03 -5.30
N ASP A 53 0.51 2.87 -5.73
CA ASP A 53 1.86 2.78 -6.29
C ASP A 53 2.04 3.66 -7.53
N TRP A 54 1.07 3.62 -8.45
CA TRP A 54 1.10 4.45 -9.63
C TRP A 54 1.15 5.93 -9.24
N TYR A 55 0.24 6.38 -8.38
CA TYR A 55 0.16 7.78 -7.96
C TYR A 55 1.46 8.26 -7.27
N THR A 56 1.98 7.46 -6.33
CA THR A 56 3.22 7.78 -5.63
C THR A 56 4.42 7.84 -6.59
N SER A 57 4.48 6.95 -7.59
CA SER A 57 5.54 7.01 -8.61
C SER A 57 5.49 8.29 -9.44
N GLN A 58 4.30 8.83 -9.74
CA GLN A 58 4.17 10.10 -10.46
C GLN A 58 4.65 11.28 -9.62
N MET A 59 4.38 11.26 -8.31
CA MET A 59 4.88 12.26 -7.37
C MET A 59 6.40 12.23 -7.26
N GLU A 60 6.99 11.04 -7.10
CA GLU A 60 8.46 10.88 -7.07
C GLU A 60 9.12 11.38 -8.36
N LYS A 61 8.51 11.10 -9.53
CA LYS A 61 8.98 11.60 -10.82
C LYS A 61 8.95 13.13 -10.86
N ARG A 62 7.82 13.74 -10.47
CA ARG A 62 7.66 15.20 -10.42
C ARG A 62 8.67 15.86 -9.48
N GLU A 63 8.94 15.29 -8.31
CA GLU A 63 9.94 15.81 -7.37
C GLU A 63 11.37 15.69 -7.91
N LYS A 64 11.68 14.63 -8.67
CA LYS A 64 12.98 14.48 -9.36
C LYS A 64 13.15 15.49 -10.48
N ASP A 65 12.08 15.76 -11.24
CA ASP A 65 12.12 16.72 -12.35
C ASP A 65 12.37 18.15 -11.83
N LYS A 66 11.70 18.56 -10.74
CA LYS A 66 11.98 19.85 -10.06
C LYS A 66 13.44 20.01 -9.60
N LYS A 67 14.08 18.94 -9.13
CA LYS A 67 15.48 18.95 -8.65
C LYS A 67 16.52 19.02 -9.77
N LYS A 68 16.12 18.79 -11.03
CA LYS A 68 17.01 18.91 -12.19
C LYS A 68 17.01 20.30 -12.81
N GLU A 69 15.98 21.10 -12.50
CA GLU A 69 15.77 22.44 -13.06
C GLU A 69 16.32 23.57 -12.18
N GLY A 70 16.72 23.28 -10.94
CA GLY A 70 17.35 24.22 -10.00
C GLY A 70 18.76 23.79 -9.62
#